data_AF-A0A0A9XLB2-F1
#
_entry.id   AF-A0A0A9XLB2-F1
#
_cell.length_a   1.000
_cell.length_b   1.000
_cell.length_c   1.000
_cell.angle_alpha   90.00
_cell.angle_beta   90.00
_cell.angle_gamma   90.00
#
_symmetry.space_group_name_H-M   'P 1'
#
loop_
_entity.id
_entity.type
_entity.pdbx_description
1 polymer ?
#
loop_
_entity_poly.entity_id
_entity_poly.type
_entity_poly.pdbx_seq_one_letter_code
_entity_poly.pdbx_strand_id
1 'polypeptide(L)'
;MSAENPQDPTEIRCKEESKGGLKFDVIIADPATSPPKRPSSPKDKDLTAEEIEEKLKAAEERRLSLEAKKMAQIAAKLSKIEEASKNKDEQMSEFIAQTKEALEQKMESHIEKREAYLTDVKAKLKDHLVGVEKSRQILEQQTEEVRNAVEEKLKSAAAQRDENIKKMLERLKEHEKRAELVRQNKERLSTQPQEEITSSA
;
A
#
# COMPACT_ATOMS: atom_id res chain seq x y z
N MET A 1 45.60 -44.25 129.29
CA MET A 1 46.64 -45.06 128.61
C MET A 1 45.88 -45.98 127.66
N SER A 2 45.40 -45.52 126.51
CA SER A 2 46.17 -45.08 125.32
C SER A 2 47.17 -46.14 124.89
N ALA A 3 46.74 -47.00 123.97
CA ALA A 3 47.57 -47.62 122.96
C ALA A 3 46.69 -47.86 121.73
N GLU A 4 46.99 -47.12 120.67
CA GLU A 4 46.33 -47.06 119.36
C GLU A 4 47.37 -47.55 118.33
N ASN A 5 46.91 -48.24 117.28
CA ASN A 5 47.54 -48.40 115.95
C ASN A 5 48.69 -49.42 115.73
N PRO A 6 48.96 -49.87 114.47
CA PRO A 6 48.04 -50.29 113.37
C PRO A 6 48.54 -51.46 112.48
N GLN A 7 47.64 -52.14 111.77
CA GLN A 7 47.55 -52.16 110.28
C GLN A 7 46.55 -53.23 109.82
N ASP A 8 45.28 -52.82 109.69
CA ASP A 8 44.25 -53.55 108.94
C ASP A 8 43.96 -52.70 107.68
N PRO A 9 44.13 -53.22 106.44
CA PRO A 9 44.16 -52.39 105.23
C PRO A 9 42.78 -51.95 104.70
N THR A 10 41.69 -52.30 105.40
CA THR A 10 40.33 -52.06 104.90
C THR A 10 39.68 -50.85 105.58
N GLU A 11 39.44 -49.76 104.82
CA GLU A 11 38.75 -48.54 105.28
C GLU A 11 37.33 -48.48 104.68
N ILE A 12 36.32 -48.19 105.50
CA ILE A 12 34.95 -47.94 105.03
C ILE A 12 34.70 -46.42 104.95
N ARG A 13 34.34 -45.91 103.75
CA ARG A 13 34.01 -44.50 103.50
C ARG A 13 32.60 -44.31 102.96
N CYS A 14 32.14 -43.05 102.93
CA CYS A 14 30.89 -42.65 102.28
C CYS A 14 29.66 -43.43 102.76
N LYS A 15 29.59 -43.71 104.08
CA LYS A 15 28.47 -44.42 104.68
C LYS A 15 27.21 -43.54 104.68
N GLU A 16 26.19 -43.95 103.93
CA GLU A 16 24.90 -43.27 103.87
C GLU A 16 23.79 -44.27 104.24
N GLU A 17 23.15 -44.02 105.39
CA GLU A 17 22.03 -44.81 105.89
C GLU A 17 20.71 -44.16 105.50
N SER A 18 19.83 -44.93 104.88
CA SER A 18 18.45 -44.54 104.61
C SER A 18 17.49 -45.59 105.20
N LYS A 19 16.20 -45.25 105.34
CA LYS A 19 15.18 -46.19 105.83
C LYS A 19 15.09 -47.49 105.00
N GLY A 20 15.56 -47.48 103.75
CA GLY A 20 15.56 -48.62 102.84
C GLY A 20 16.86 -49.43 102.77
N GLY A 21 17.88 -49.06 103.55
CA GLY A 21 19.16 -49.76 103.57
C GLY A 21 20.36 -48.82 103.70
N LEU A 22 21.53 -49.44 103.81
CA LEU A 22 22.81 -48.77 104.04
C LEU A 22 23.73 -48.98 102.83
N LYS A 23 24.30 -47.89 102.29
CA LYS A 23 25.39 -47.94 101.30
C LYS A 23 26.68 -47.40 101.91
N PHE A 24 27.80 -48.01 101.55
CA PHE A 24 29.13 -47.55 101.94
C PHE A 24 30.14 -48.03 100.90
N ASP A 25 31.23 -47.29 100.78
CA ASP A 25 32.37 -47.68 99.97
C ASP A 25 33.35 -48.47 100.85
N VAL A 26 33.80 -49.64 100.35
CA VAL A 26 34.85 -50.43 101.00
C VAL A 26 36.15 -50.24 100.23
N ILE A 27 37.11 -49.57 100.85
CA ILE A 27 38.45 -49.36 100.30
C ILE A 27 39.36 -50.44 100.88
N ILE A 28 39.72 -51.41 100.04
CA ILE A 28 40.60 -52.54 100.41
C ILE A 28 42.09 -52.15 100.30
N ALA A 29 42.40 -51.16 99.46
CA ALA A 29 43.72 -50.55 99.31
C ALA A 29 43.59 -49.20 98.61
N ASP A 30 44.51 -48.27 98.87
CA ASP A 30 44.60 -47.03 98.11
C ASP A 30 44.97 -47.31 96.65
N PRO A 31 44.38 -46.57 95.68
CA PRO A 31 44.67 -46.77 94.27
C PRO A 31 46.15 -46.48 93.98
N ALA A 32 46.83 -47.44 93.35
CA ALA A 32 48.26 -47.35 93.05
C ALA A 32 48.64 -46.25 92.05
N THR A 33 47.66 -45.68 91.32
CA THR A 33 47.88 -44.65 90.30
C THR A 33 46.77 -43.60 90.30
N SER A 34 47.10 -42.38 89.88
CA SER A 34 46.13 -41.29 89.75
C SER A 34 45.10 -41.58 88.65
N PRO A 35 43.82 -41.17 88.78
CA PRO A 35 42.78 -41.43 87.80
C PRO A 35 43.15 -40.92 86.39
N PRO A 36 42.83 -41.66 85.31
CA PRO A 36 43.10 -41.21 83.95
C PRO A 36 42.30 -39.95 83.60
N LYS A 37 42.96 -38.95 82.97
CA LYS A 37 42.31 -37.72 82.49
C LYS A 37 41.35 -38.05 81.34
N ARG A 38 40.06 -37.76 81.53
CA ARG A 38 39.01 -37.90 80.51
C ARG A 38 39.31 -36.94 79.33
N PRO A 39 39.20 -37.37 78.05
CA PRO A 39 39.33 -36.45 76.93
C PRO A 39 38.30 -35.33 77.06
N SER A 40 38.72 -34.09 76.75
CA SER A 40 37.81 -32.93 76.80
C SER A 40 36.72 -33.12 75.77
N SER A 41 35.48 -33.31 76.24
CA SER A 41 34.28 -33.14 75.42
C SER A 41 34.34 -31.75 74.78
N PRO A 42 33.91 -31.58 73.51
CA PRO A 42 33.66 -30.25 72.97
C PRO A 42 32.78 -29.49 73.96
N LYS A 43 33.22 -28.31 74.40
CA LYS A 43 32.37 -27.45 75.23
C LYS A 43 31.18 -27.06 74.37
N ASP A 44 29.97 -27.36 74.82
CA ASP A 44 28.75 -26.85 74.21
C ASP A 44 28.90 -25.32 74.13
N LYS A 45 28.92 -24.80 72.90
CA LYS A 45 28.79 -23.36 72.72
C LYS A 45 27.35 -23.03 73.08
N ASP A 46 27.15 -22.20 74.08
CA ASP A 46 25.83 -21.68 74.44
C ASP A 46 25.33 -20.83 73.26
N LEU A 47 24.56 -21.45 72.37
CA LEU A 47 23.94 -20.76 71.23
C LEU A 47 22.97 -19.73 71.77
N THR A 48 23.18 -18.47 71.40
CA THR A 48 22.28 -17.38 71.79
C THR A 48 20.96 -17.47 71.03
N ALA A 49 19.88 -16.94 71.61
CA ALA A 49 18.58 -16.93 70.96
C ALA A 49 18.61 -16.22 69.58
N GLU A 50 19.41 -15.16 69.46
CA GLU A 50 19.62 -14.40 68.22
C GLU A 50 20.28 -15.26 67.12
N GLU A 51 21.32 -16.04 67.45
CA GLU A 51 21.98 -16.94 66.49
C GLU A 51 21.06 -18.09 66.01
N ILE A 52 20.13 -18.53 66.85
CA ILE A 52 19.12 -19.53 66.47
C ILE A 52 18.12 -18.93 65.50
N GLU A 53 17.60 -17.74 65.80
CA GLU A 53 16.66 -17.02 64.94
C GLU A 53 17.29 -16.69 63.58
N GLU A 54 18.54 -16.24 63.56
CA GLU A 54 19.26 -15.95 62.32
C GLU A 54 19.40 -17.20 61.43
N LYS A 55 19.70 -18.37 62.02
CA LYS A 55 19.76 -19.64 61.27
C LYS A 55 18.41 -20.05 60.70
N LEU A 56 17.32 -19.85 61.44
CA LEU A 56 15.96 -20.13 60.96
C LEU A 56 15.59 -19.19 59.82
N LYS A 57 15.85 -17.90 59.97
CA LYS A 57 15.64 -16.89 58.92
C LYS A 57 16.45 -17.19 57.66
N ALA A 58 17.73 -17.53 57.79
CA ALA A 58 18.58 -17.92 56.66
C ALA A 58 18.13 -19.23 55.97
N ALA A 59 17.46 -20.13 56.69
CA ALA A 59 16.84 -21.32 56.10
C ALA A 59 15.56 -20.94 55.31
N GLU A 60 14.73 -20.04 55.86
CA GLU A 60 13.54 -19.54 55.19
C GLU A 60 13.88 -18.74 53.93
N GLU A 61 14.86 -17.84 53.98
CA GLU A 61 15.33 -17.08 52.82
C GLU A 61 15.86 -18.00 51.70
N ARG A 62 16.58 -19.08 52.06
CA ARG A 62 16.99 -20.11 51.10
C ARG A 62 15.81 -20.82 50.47
N ARG A 63 14.79 -21.19 51.26
CA ARG A 63 13.55 -21.79 50.74
C ARG A 63 12.86 -20.85 49.75
N LEU A 64 12.69 -19.59 50.13
CA LEU A 64 12.05 -18.57 49.30
C LEU A 64 12.85 -18.30 48.01
N SER A 65 14.18 -18.24 48.10
CA SER A 65 15.06 -18.05 46.93
C SER A 65 14.93 -19.20 45.93
N LEU A 66 14.85 -20.45 46.41
CA LEU A 66 14.67 -21.62 45.55
C LEU A 66 13.29 -21.62 44.89
N GLU A 67 12.25 -21.24 45.61
CA GLU A 67 10.89 -21.11 45.07
C GLU A 67 10.82 -20.00 44.02
N ALA A 68 11.37 -18.82 44.31
CA ALA A 68 11.46 -17.71 43.36
C ALA A 68 12.21 -18.09 42.07
N LYS A 69 13.32 -18.84 42.19
CA LYS A 69 14.05 -19.37 41.03
C LYS A 69 13.20 -20.32 40.20
N LYS A 70 12.45 -21.23 40.84
CA LYS A 70 11.53 -22.14 40.13
C LYS A 70 10.43 -21.36 39.41
N MET A 71 9.82 -20.38 40.09
CA MET A 71 8.78 -19.53 39.50
C MET A 71 9.31 -18.73 38.30
N ALA A 72 10.51 -18.15 38.41
CA ALA A 72 11.16 -17.45 37.32
C ALA A 72 11.45 -18.36 36.11
N GLN A 73 11.88 -19.61 36.34
CA GLN A 73 12.09 -20.58 35.27
C GLN A 73 10.77 -20.98 34.59
N ILE A 74 9.69 -21.14 35.34
CA ILE A 74 8.36 -21.44 34.79
C ILE A 74 7.87 -20.25 33.96
N ALA A 75 7.97 -19.03 34.50
CA ALA A 75 7.58 -17.80 33.80
C ALA A 75 8.35 -17.62 32.48
N ALA A 76 9.67 -17.85 32.49
CA ALA A 76 10.49 -17.79 31.29
C ALA A 76 10.06 -18.81 30.21
N LYS A 77 9.69 -20.04 30.62
CA LYS A 77 9.18 -21.06 29.69
C LYS A 77 7.83 -20.67 29.10
N LEU A 78 6.91 -20.15 29.91
CA LEU A 78 5.60 -19.69 29.46
C LEU A 78 5.74 -18.51 28.48
N SER A 79 6.57 -17.52 28.82
CA SER A 79 6.84 -16.38 27.94
C SER A 79 7.41 -16.81 26.59
N LYS A 80 8.33 -17.79 26.57
CA LYS A 80 8.88 -18.34 25.31
C LYS A 80 7.82 -19.06 24.47
N ILE A 81 6.88 -19.76 25.09
CA ILE A 81 5.77 -20.42 24.38
C ILE A 81 4.83 -19.38 23.77
N GLU A 82 4.51 -18.33 24.52
CA GLU A 82 3.66 -17.24 24.06
C GLU A 82 4.31 -16.48 22.90
N GLU A 83 5.60 -16.14 23.01
CA GLU A 83 6.37 -15.49 21.94
C GLU A 83 6.41 -16.35 20.67
N ALA A 84 6.62 -17.67 20.80
CA ALA A 84 6.61 -18.58 19.66
C ALA A 84 5.22 -18.64 18.99
N SER A 85 4.13 -18.63 19.77
CA SER A 85 2.77 -18.58 19.22
C SER A 85 2.52 -17.27 18.47
N LYS A 86 2.87 -16.14 19.09
CA LYS A 86 2.73 -14.81 18.51
C LYS A 86 3.51 -14.69 17.20
N ASN A 87 4.77 -15.10 17.18
CA ASN A 87 5.60 -15.07 15.97
C ASN A 87 5.01 -15.93 14.84
N LYS A 88 4.40 -17.07 15.18
CA LYS A 88 3.72 -17.93 14.18
C LYS A 88 2.50 -17.23 13.58
N ASP A 89 1.71 -16.56 14.42
CA ASP A 89 0.50 -15.86 13.98
C ASP A 89 0.85 -14.60 13.18
N GLU A 90 1.91 -13.89 13.56
CA GLU A 90 2.46 -12.75 12.80
C GLU A 90 2.93 -13.19 11.40
N GLN A 91 3.73 -14.25 11.30
CA GLN A 91 4.18 -14.78 10.00
C GLN A 91 3.01 -15.23 9.12
N MET A 92 1.98 -15.85 9.70
CA MET A 92 0.78 -16.23 8.97
C MET A 92 0.03 -15.00 8.46
N SER A 93 -0.13 -13.98 9.31
CA SER A 93 -0.79 -12.73 8.96
C SER A 93 -0.05 -11.99 7.84
N GLU A 94 1.28 -11.88 7.95
CA GLU A 94 2.14 -11.29 6.92
C GLU A 94 2.05 -12.04 5.59
N PHE A 95 2.08 -13.38 5.62
CA PHE A 95 1.95 -14.20 4.42
C PHE A 95 0.60 -13.97 3.71
N ILE A 96 -0.49 -13.93 4.48
CA ILE A 96 -1.83 -13.65 3.94
C ILE A 96 -1.88 -12.23 3.35
N ALA A 97 -1.36 -11.24 4.06
CA ALA A 97 -1.34 -9.85 3.61
C ALA A 97 -0.56 -9.68 2.31
N GLN A 98 0.67 -10.20 2.24
CA GLN A 98 1.52 -10.14 1.05
C GLN A 98 0.90 -10.87 -0.15
N THR A 99 0.31 -12.05 0.09
CA THR A 99 -0.35 -12.81 -0.98
C THR A 99 -1.56 -12.07 -1.54
N LYS A 100 -2.35 -11.44 -0.65
CA LYS A 100 -3.49 -10.62 -1.03
C LYS A 100 -3.05 -9.39 -1.82
N GLU A 101 -2.07 -8.64 -1.31
CA GLU A 101 -1.54 -7.44 -1.96
C GLU A 101 -0.95 -7.77 -3.35
N ALA A 102 -0.19 -8.86 -3.47
CA ALA A 102 0.35 -9.31 -4.76
C ALA A 102 -0.75 -9.66 -5.77
N LEU A 103 -1.86 -10.27 -5.32
CA LEU A 103 -3.01 -10.56 -6.18
C LEU A 103 -3.72 -9.27 -6.61
N GLU A 104 -3.95 -8.35 -5.67
CA GLU A 104 -4.57 -7.05 -5.95
C GLU A 104 -3.72 -6.25 -6.95
N GLN A 105 -2.41 -6.15 -6.74
CA GLN A 105 -1.49 -5.49 -7.66
C GLN A 105 -1.50 -6.11 -9.06
N LYS A 106 -1.57 -7.45 -9.15
CA LYS A 106 -1.63 -8.14 -10.43
C LYS A 106 -2.95 -7.87 -11.17
N MET A 107 -4.06 -7.81 -10.43
CA MET A 107 -5.37 -7.48 -11.00
C MET A 107 -5.40 -6.03 -11.48
N GLU A 108 -4.90 -5.09 -10.68
CA GLU A 108 -4.82 -3.67 -11.02
C GLU A 108 -3.99 -3.47 -12.29
N SER A 109 -2.78 -4.05 -12.35
CA SER A 109 -1.94 -3.97 -13.55
C SER A 109 -2.61 -4.54 -14.79
N HIS A 110 -3.44 -5.59 -14.64
CA HIS A 110 -4.17 -6.15 -15.76
C HIS A 110 -5.30 -5.22 -16.23
N ILE A 111 -6.01 -4.58 -15.30
CA ILE A 111 -7.05 -3.59 -15.60
C ILE A 111 -6.43 -2.39 -16.30
N GLU A 112 -5.36 -1.81 -15.76
CA GLU A 112 -4.65 -0.68 -16.36
C GLU A 112 -4.19 -0.97 -17.78
N LYS A 113 -3.56 -2.14 -18.03
CA LYS A 113 -3.13 -2.55 -19.38
C LYS A 113 -4.30 -2.68 -20.34
N ARG A 114 -5.41 -3.26 -19.87
CA ARG A 114 -6.63 -3.42 -20.67
C ARG A 114 -7.24 -2.06 -21.01
N GLU A 115 -7.31 -1.15 -20.05
CA GLU A 115 -7.86 0.18 -20.24
C GLU A 115 -6.98 1.05 -21.14
N ALA A 116 -5.66 0.96 -21.00
CA ALA A 116 -4.71 1.61 -21.90
C ALA A 116 -4.89 1.12 -23.35
N TYR A 117 -5.01 -0.19 -23.55
CA TYR A 117 -5.29 -0.78 -24.87
C TYR A 117 -6.62 -0.28 -25.45
N LEU A 118 -7.70 -0.32 -24.67
CA LEU A 118 -9.01 0.16 -25.13
C LEU A 118 -8.99 1.66 -25.45
N THR A 119 -8.26 2.44 -24.69
CA THR A 119 -8.10 3.89 -24.90
C THR A 119 -7.34 4.17 -26.20
N ASP A 120 -6.23 3.46 -26.45
CA ASP A 120 -5.47 3.57 -27.70
C ASP A 120 -6.31 3.20 -28.93
N VAL A 121 -7.07 2.10 -28.88
CA VAL A 121 -7.97 1.69 -29.96
C VAL A 121 -9.05 2.76 -30.20
N LYS A 122 -9.66 3.30 -29.15
CA LYS A 122 -10.66 4.39 -29.26
C LYS A 122 -10.05 5.66 -29.86
N ALA A 123 -8.82 6.01 -29.48
CA ALA A 123 -8.13 7.18 -30.02
C ALA A 123 -7.88 7.02 -31.53
N LYS A 124 -7.34 5.86 -31.96
CA LYS A 124 -7.12 5.54 -33.38
C LYS A 124 -8.41 5.59 -34.19
N LEU A 125 -9.51 5.06 -33.63
CA LEU A 125 -10.81 5.12 -34.29
C LEU A 125 -11.31 6.56 -34.43
N LYS A 126 -11.17 7.37 -33.38
CA LYS A 126 -11.54 8.80 -33.41
C LYS A 126 -10.73 9.56 -34.46
N ASP A 127 -9.42 9.34 -34.52
CA ASP A 127 -8.55 9.97 -35.52
C ASP A 127 -8.93 9.56 -36.94
N HIS A 128 -9.26 8.29 -37.15
CA HIS A 128 -9.73 7.82 -38.45
C HIS A 128 -11.05 8.48 -38.86
N LEU A 129 -12.02 8.59 -37.94
CA LEU A 129 -13.28 9.28 -38.21
C LEU A 129 -13.09 10.76 -38.58
N VAL A 130 -12.17 11.46 -37.90
CA VAL A 130 -11.80 12.83 -38.26
C VAL A 130 -11.18 12.89 -39.66
N GLY A 131 -10.34 11.91 -40.03
CA GLY A 131 -9.75 11.80 -41.36
C GLY A 131 -10.79 11.56 -42.46
N VAL A 132 -11.78 10.71 -42.20
CA VAL A 132 -12.90 10.44 -43.11
C VAL A 132 -13.75 11.70 -43.31
N GLU A 133 -14.07 12.42 -42.23
CA GLU A 133 -14.87 13.64 -42.32
C GLU A 133 -14.14 14.74 -43.10
N LYS A 134 -12.83 14.90 -42.90
CA LYS A 134 -12.02 15.82 -43.73
C LYS A 134 -12.05 15.46 -45.21
N SER A 135 -11.90 14.17 -45.53
CA SER A 135 -11.99 13.69 -46.93
C SER A 135 -13.37 13.98 -47.52
N ARG A 136 -14.45 13.77 -46.75
CA ARG A 136 -15.83 14.10 -47.16
C ARG A 136 -15.98 15.59 -47.48
N GLN A 137 -15.50 16.46 -46.59
CA GLN A 137 -15.57 17.92 -46.77
C GLN A 137 -14.79 18.40 -48.00
N ILE A 138 -13.58 17.85 -48.23
CA ILE A 138 -12.78 18.17 -49.42
C ILE A 138 -13.52 17.77 -50.69
N LEU A 139 -14.09 16.57 -50.73
CA LEU A 139 -14.82 16.09 -51.91
C LEU A 139 -16.09 16.91 -52.18
N GLU A 140 -16.81 17.29 -51.12
CA GLU A 140 -17.99 18.16 -51.20
C GLU A 140 -17.61 19.54 -51.75
N GLN A 141 -16.53 20.14 -51.23
CA GLN A 141 -16.01 21.41 -51.70
C GLN A 141 -15.59 21.34 -53.18
N GLN A 142 -14.84 20.31 -53.59
CA GLN A 142 -14.44 20.11 -54.98
C GLN A 142 -15.65 19.96 -55.91
N THR A 143 -16.68 19.23 -55.46
CA THR A 143 -17.91 19.03 -56.23
C THR A 143 -18.65 20.36 -56.44
N GLU A 144 -18.74 21.16 -55.38
CA GLU A 144 -19.40 22.47 -55.43
C GLU A 144 -18.60 23.48 -56.28
N GLU A 145 -17.27 23.48 -56.20
CA GLU A 145 -16.40 24.28 -57.05
C GLU A 145 -16.59 23.95 -58.54
N VAL A 146 -16.63 22.64 -58.88
CA VAL A 146 -16.89 22.20 -60.26
C VAL A 146 -18.29 22.60 -60.71
N ARG A 147 -19.31 22.45 -59.86
CA ARG A 147 -20.69 22.86 -60.16
C ARG A 147 -20.77 24.35 -60.47
N ASN A 148 -20.19 25.20 -59.61
CA ASN A 148 -20.19 26.65 -59.78
C ASN A 148 -19.43 27.07 -61.05
N ALA A 149 -18.31 26.43 -61.35
CA ALA A 149 -17.56 26.68 -62.58
C ALA A 149 -18.38 26.35 -63.84
N VAL A 150 -19.15 25.25 -63.82
CA VAL A 150 -20.05 24.88 -64.92
C VAL A 150 -21.18 25.89 -65.06
N GLU A 151 -21.80 26.30 -63.94
CA GLU A 151 -22.91 27.26 -63.93
C GLU A 151 -22.49 28.62 -64.50
N GLU A 152 -21.36 29.18 -64.04
CA GLU A 152 -20.85 30.45 -64.54
C GLU A 152 -20.46 30.40 -66.02
N LYS A 153 -19.96 29.25 -66.49
CA LYS A 153 -19.66 29.05 -67.92
C LYS A 153 -20.93 29.00 -68.77
N LEU A 154 -21.98 28.33 -68.30
CA LEU A 154 -23.29 28.29 -68.98
C LEU A 154 -23.94 29.68 -69.02
N LYS A 155 -23.88 30.42 -67.92
CA LYS A 155 -24.39 31.79 -67.80
C LYS A 155 -23.66 32.74 -68.74
N SER A 156 -22.33 32.68 -68.78
CA SER A 156 -21.51 33.47 -69.70
C SER A 156 -21.81 33.13 -71.17
N ALA A 157 -21.96 31.83 -71.49
CA ALA A 157 -22.32 31.40 -72.84
C ALA A 157 -23.73 31.85 -73.24
N ALA A 158 -24.70 31.83 -72.31
CA ALA A 158 -26.05 32.35 -72.54
C ALA A 158 -26.03 33.86 -72.81
N ALA A 159 -25.36 34.64 -71.95
CA ALA A 159 -25.21 36.08 -72.13
C ALA A 159 -24.57 36.44 -73.48
N GLN A 160 -23.54 35.70 -73.90
CA GLN A 160 -22.90 35.92 -75.20
C GLN A 160 -23.82 35.59 -76.37
N ARG A 161 -24.65 34.54 -76.29
CA ARG A 161 -25.66 34.23 -77.30
C ARG A 161 -26.70 35.33 -77.40
N ASP A 162 -27.23 35.79 -76.27
CA ASP A 162 -28.24 36.85 -76.21
C ASP A 162 -27.70 38.15 -76.80
N GLU A 163 -26.45 38.52 -76.47
CA GLU A 163 -25.78 39.69 -77.03
C GLU A 163 -25.60 39.58 -78.55
N ASN A 164 -25.19 38.41 -79.04
CA ASN A 164 -25.02 38.17 -80.48
C ASN A 164 -26.36 38.25 -81.23
N ILE A 165 -27.42 37.66 -80.68
CA ILE A 165 -28.77 37.73 -81.24
C ILE A 165 -29.25 39.19 -81.24
N LYS A 166 -29.06 39.91 -80.14
CA LYS A 166 -29.41 41.34 -80.03
C LYS A 166 -28.73 42.18 -81.12
N LYS A 167 -27.42 42.01 -81.32
CA LYS A 167 -26.65 42.69 -82.38
C LYS A 167 -27.20 42.36 -83.77
N MET A 168 -27.58 41.11 -84.03
CA MET A 168 -28.17 40.70 -85.31
C MET A 168 -29.54 41.35 -85.54
N LEU A 169 -30.41 41.36 -84.53
CA LEU A 169 -31.72 42.01 -84.58
C LEU A 169 -31.61 43.53 -84.78
N GLU A 170 -30.65 44.19 -84.13
CA GLU A 170 -30.38 45.62 -84.32
C GLU A 170 -29.97 45.94 -85.77
N ARG A 171 -29.06 45.14 -86.37
CA ARG A 171 -28.68 45.29 -87.78
C ARG A 171 -29.88 45.12 -88.73
N LEU A 172 -30.74 44.14 -88.48
CA LEU A 172 -31.96 43.93 -89.27
C LEU A 172 -32.92 45.13 -89.14
N LYS A 173 -33.09 45.65 -87.92
CA LYS A 173 -33.93 46.83 -87.65
C LYS A 173 -33.39 48.09 -88.33
N GLU A 174 -32.07 48.29 -88.35
CA GLU A 174 -31.44 49.39 -89.08
C GLU A 174 -31.64 49.25 -90.59
N HIS A 175 -31.48 48.03 -91.13
CA HIS A 175 -31.71 47.77 -92.55
C HIS A 175 -33.16 48.08 -92.94
N GLU A 176 -34.15 47.63 -92.15
CA GLU A 176 -35.56 47.93 -92.39
C GLU A 176 -35.84 49.43 -92.35
N LYS A 177 -35.27 50.17 -91.39
CA LYS A 177 -35.38 51.64 -91.34
C LYS A 177 -34.82 52.31 -92.60
N ARG A 178 -33.68 51.84 -93.10
CA ARG A 178 -33.09 52.38 -94.34
C ARG A 178 -33.96 52.07 -95.55
N ALA A 179 -34.48 50.85 -95.66
CA ALA A 179 -35.41 50.46 -96.72
C ALA A 179 -36.66 51.34 -96.70
N GLU A 180 -37.23 51.60 -95.52
CA GLU A 180 -38.37 52.48 -95.33
C GLU A 180 -38.07 53.93 -95.74
N LEU A 181 -36.91 54.48 -95.36
CA LEU A 181 -36.47 55.81 -95.81
C LEU A 181 -36.35 55.88 -97.33
N VAL A 182 -35.83 54.83 -97.98
CA VAL A 182 -35.74 54.76 -99.44
C VAL A 182 -37.14 54.70 -100.08
N ARG A 183 -38.08 53.91 -99.54
CA ARG A 183 -39.48 53.87 -99.99
C ARG A 183 -40.12 55.27 -99.91
N GLN A 184 -40.00 55.93 -98.77
CA GLN A 184 -40.51 57.29 -98.55
C GLN A 184 -39.87 58.32 -99.50
N ASN A 185 -38.54 58.25 -99.70
CA ASN A 185 -37.84 59.14 -100.64
C ASN A 185 -38.29 58.90 -102.09
N LYS A 186 -38.53 57.64 -102.48
CA LYS A 186 -39.03 57.30 -103.82
C LYS A 186 -40.45 57.82 -104.03
N GLU A 187 -41.33 57.67 -103.04
CA GLU A 187 -42.69 58.23 -103.07
C GLU A 187 -42.67 59.76 -103.17
N ARG A 188 -41.80 60.44 -102.42
CA ARG A 188 -41.61 61.89 -102.50
C ARG A 188 -41.14 62.37 -103.88
N LEU A 189 -40.19 61.67 -104.51
CA LEU A 189 -39.78 61.99 -105.89
C LEU A 189 -40.90 61.76 -106.91
N SER A 190 -41.72 60.72 -106.71
CA SER A 190 -42.86 60.42 -107.59
C SER A 190 -44.03 61.38 -107.44
N THR A 191 -44.09 62.13 -106.33
CA THR A 191 -45.16 63.09 -106.02
C THR A 191 -44.71 64.55 -106.19
N GLN A 192 -43.44 64.80 -106.53
CA GLN A 192 -42.99 66.09 -107.01
C GLN A 192 -43.48 66.31 -108.46
N PRO A 193 -44.13 67.44 -108.76
CA PRO A 193 -44.49 67.76 -110.13
C PRO A 193 -43.23 67.87 -110.99
N GLN A 194 -43.24 67.30 -112.20
CA GLN A 194 -42.22 67.60 -113.20
C GLN A 194 -42.29 69.10 -113.49
N GLU A 195 -41.29 69.87 -113.06
CA GLU A 195 -41.08 71.19 -113.61
C GLU A 195 -40.76 71.02 -115.10
N GLU A 196 -41.69 71.46 -115.95
CA GLU A 196 -41.50 71.61 -117.39
C GLU A 196 -40.25 72.45 -117.64
N ILE A 197 -39.19 71.82 -118.16
CA ILE A 197 -38.22 72.57 -118.97
C ILE A 197 -38.85 72.67 -120.36
N THR A 198 -39.53 73.79 -120.61
CA THR A 198 -39.95 74.20 -121.94
C THR A 198 -38.71 74.42 -122.81
N SER A 199 -38.41 73.44 -123.67
CA SER A 199 -37.50 73.61 -124.79
C SER A 199 -38.19 74.44 -125.86
N SER A 200 -37.78 75.71 -126.01
CA SER A 200 -38.18 76.58 -127.12
C SER A 200 -37.33 76.28 -128.36
N ALA A 201 -37.94 75.67 -129.39
CA ALA A 201 -37.62 75.82 -130.83
C ALA A 201 -38.66 75.09 -131.67
#